data_AF-A0A369VPH3-F1
#
_entry.id   AF-A0A369VPH3-F1
#
_cell.length_a   1.000
_cell.length_b   1.000
_cell.length_c   1.000
_cell.angle_alpha   90.00
_cell.angle_beta   90.00
_cell.angle_gamma   90.00
#
_symmetry.space_group_name_H-M   'P 1'
#
loop_
_entity.id
_entity.type
_entity.pdbx_description
1 polymer ?
#
loop_
_entity_poly.entity_id
_entity_poly.type
_entity_poly.pdbx_seq_one_letter_code
_entity_poly.pdbx_strand_id
1 'polypeptide(L)'
;MPVERAVALIHAVGVGAVTTLLAIPEEERDPQLSSVIRDSVIAFIITNPPDQDQADLVSLAVGLRAHLGSAEVLTPGECLLLNELLDRLAKPPKD
;
A
#
# COMPACT_ATOMS: atom_id res chain seq x y z
N MET A 1 -3.42 2.08 -5.80
CA MET A 1 -2.83 3.28 -5.16
C MET A 1 -1.39 2.94 -4.73
N PRO A 2 -0.38 3.80 -4.94
CA PRO A 2 0.97 3.59 -4.40
C PRO A 2 0.97 3.53 -2.86
N VAL A 3 1.89 2.74 -2.27
CA VAL A 3 1.94 2.53 -0.81
C VAL A 3 2.20 3.85 -0.07
N GLU A 4 3.09 4.68 -0.61
CA GLU A 4 3.46 5.98 -0.04
C GLU A 4 2.25 6.92 0.03
N ARG A 5 1.39 6.90 -1.00
CA ARG A 5 0.15 7.66 -1.03
C ARG A 5 -0.88 7.11 -0.04
N ALA A 6 -0.96 5.79 0.13
CA ALA A 6 -1.83 5.16 1.13
C ALA A 6 -1.39 5.55 2.55
N VAL A 7 -0.09 5.51 2.84
CA VAL A 7 0.49 5.93 4.12
C VAL A 7 0.21 7.41 4.40
N ALA A 8 0.43 8.28 3.41
CA ALA A 8 0.14 9.71 3.54
C ALA A 8 -1.35 9.97 3.82
N LEU A 9 -2.24 9.23 3.15
CA LEU A 9 -3.69 9.34 3.34
C LEU A 9 -4.10 8.92 4.75
N ILE A 10 -3.63 7.76 5.23
CA ILE A 10 -3.89 7.27 6.60
C ILE A 10 -3.43 8.30 7.62
N HIS A 11 -2.22 8.83 7.46
CA HIS A 11 -1.66 9.83 8.38
C HIS A 11 -2.50 11.11 8.40
N ALA A 12 -2.80 11.69 7.23
CA ALA A 12 -3.58 12.92 7.12
C ALA A 12 -4.98 12.78 7.74
N VAL A 13 -5.64 11.65 7.46
CA VAL A 13 -6.98 11.37 7.98
C VAL A 13 -6.96 11.13 9.50
N GLY A 14 -5.95 10.43 10.02
CA GLY A 14 -5.77 10.26 11.46
C GLY A 14 -5.55 11.59 12.20
N VAL A 15 -4.66 12.45 11.67
CA VAL A 15 -4.44 13.80 12.22
C VAL A 15 -5.72 14.65 12.14
N GLY A 16 -6.44 14.58 11.01
CA GLY A 16 -7.73 15.27 10.83
C GLY A 16 -8.80 14.82 11.84
N ALA A 17 -8.91 13.52 12.10
CA ALA A 17 -9.85 12.98 13.07
C ALA A 17 -9.55 13.48 14.49
N VAL A 18 -8.27 13.44 14.90
CA VAL A 18 -7.84 13.92 16.23
C VAL A 18 -8.10 15.42 16.39
N THR A 19 -7.66 16.23 15.41
CA THR A 19 -7.85 17.68 15.45
C THR A 19 -9.33 18.07 15.47
N THR A 20 -10.17 17.37 14.71
CA THR A 20 -11.63 17.57 14.70
C THR A 20 -12.25 17.24 16.07
N LEU A 21 -11.92 16.09 16.66
CA LEU A 21 -12.45 15.69 17.97
C LEU A 21 -12.02 16.65 19.09
N LEU A 22 -10.78 17.14 19.06
CA LEU A 22 -10.27 18.09 20.04
C LEU A 22 -10.95 19.47 19.97
N ALA A 23 -11.49 19.85 18.80
CA ALA A 23 -12.24 21.09 18.63
C ALA A 23 -13.67 21.03 19.19
N ILE A 24 -14.17 19.83 19.52
CA ILE A 24 -15.52 19.60 20.04
C ILE A 24 -15.45 19.46 21.57
N PRO A 25 -16.39 20.07 22.32
CA PRO A 25 -16.55 19.83 23.76
C PRO A 25 -16.68 18.34 24.07
N GLU A 26 -16.17 17.88 25.22
CA GLU A 26 -16.07 16.45 25.52
C GLU A 26 -17.42 15.74 25.51
N GLU A 27 -18.46 16.41 25.99
CA GLU A 27 -19.82 15.89 26.09
C GLU A 27 -20.51 15.71 24.72
N GLU A 28 -20.01 16.40 23.69
CA GLU A 28 -20.57 16.43 22.33
C GLU A 28 -19.77 15.58 21.35
N ARG A 29 -18.63 15.02 21.76
CA ARG A 29 -17.79 14.17 20.90
C ARG A 29 -18.52 12.88 20.55
N ASP A 30 -18.61 12.60 19.26
CA ASP A 30 -19.05 11.29 18.78
C ASP A 30 -17.93 10.25 18.99
N PRO A 31 -18.11 9.24 19.87
CA PRO A 31 -17.09 8.22 20.11
C PRO A 31 -16.85 7.31 18.90
N GLN A 32 -17.76 7.30 17.91
CA GLN A 32 -17.67 6.45 16.72
C GLN A 32 -16.96 7.14 15.56
N LEU A 33 -16.74 8.46 15.62
CA LEU A 33 -16.18 9.23 14.52
C LEU A 33 -14.82 8.68 14.07
N SER A 34 -13.94 8.35 15.03
CA SER A 34 -12.62 7.78 14.72
C SER A 34 -12.72 6.41 14.04
N SER A 35 -13.63 5.54 14.47
CA SER A 35 -13.80 4.22 13.85
C SER A 35 -14.39 4.32 12.45
N VAL A 36 -15.41 5.17 12.26
CA VAL A 36 -16.05 5.36 10.95
C VAL A 36 -15.04 5.93 9.94
N ILE A 37 -14.26 6.93 10.34
CA ILE A 37 -13.21 7.52 9.51
C ILE A 37 -12.16 6.47 9.11
N ARG A 38 -11.65 5.71 10.09
CA ARG A 38 -10.66 4.65 9.86
C ARG A 38 -11.18 3.61 8.87
N ASP A 39 -12.37 3.08 9.13
CA ASP A 39 -12.96 2.00 8.34
C ASP A 39 -13.25 2.48 6.91
N SER A 40 -13.68 3.74 6.75
CA SER A 40 -13.88 4.38 5.44
C SER A 40 -12.57 4.50 4.65
N VAL A 41 -11.47 4.93 5.30
CA VAL A 41 -10.17 5.06 4.64
C VAL A 41 -9.61 3.71 4.24
N ILE A 42 -9.73 2.70 5.11
CA ILE A 42 -9.27 1.33 4.83
C ILE A 42 -10.07 0.76 3.66
N ALA A 43 -11.40 0.89 3.69
CA ALA A 43 -12.26 0.45 2.61
C ALA A 43 -11.84 1.12 1.29
N PHE A 44 -11.63 2.44 1.28
CA PHE A 44 -11.15 3.16 0.11
C PHE A 44 -9.80 2.63 -0.40
N ILE A 45 -8.80 2.44 0.47
CA ILE A 45 -7.47 1.96 0.06
C ILE A 45 -7.54 0.56 -0.56
N ILE A 46 -8.34 -0.34 0.02
CA ILE A 46 -8.44 -1.74 -0.42
C ILE A 46 -9.29 -1.88 -1.67
N THR A 47 -10.35 -1.08 -1.80
CA THR A 47 -11.29 -1.16 -2.93
C THR A 47 -10.90 -0.32 -4.13
N ASN A 48 -10.03 0.68 -3.94
CA ASN A 48 -9.60 1.53 -5.04
C ASN A 48 -8.48 0.80 -5.81
N PRO A 49 -8.77 0.25 -7.01
CA PRO A 49 -7.74 -0.40 -7.80
C PRO A 49 -6.62 0.61 -8.07
N PRO A 50 -5.35 0.17 -8.14
CA PRO A 50 -4.33 1.03 -8.70
C PRO A 50 -4.82 1.55 -10.05
N ASP A 51 -4.68 2.86 -10.29
CA ASP A 51 -4.73 3.40 -11.64
C ASP A 51 -3.82 2.49 -12.47
N GLN A 52 -4.43 1.73 -13.38
CA GLN A 52 -3.73 0.69 -14.13
C GLN A 52 -2.61 1.26 -15.01
N ASP A 53 -2.55 2.58 -15.11
CA ASP A 53 -1.65 3.32 -15.99
C ASP A 53 -0.21 3.44 -15.47
N GLN A 54 0.10 3.07 -14.22
CA GLN A 54 1.46 3.16 -13.68
C GLN A 54 1.74 2.08 -12.63
N ALA A 55 1.73 0.80 -13.04
CA ALA A 55 2.51 -0.18 -12.28
C ALA A 55 3.99 0.22 -12.40
N ASP A 56 4.56 0.79 -11.35
CA ASP A 56 5.98 1.11 -11.33
C ASP A 56 6.83 -0.18 -11.42
N LEU A 57 8.07 -0.04 -11.89
CA LEU A 57 8.96 -1.17 -12.13
C LEU A 57 9.21 -1.99 -10.85
N VAL A 58 9.20 -1.33 -9.69
CA VAL A 58 9.38 -1.95 -8.38
C VAL A 58 8.20 -2.86 -8.05
N SER A 59 6.97 -2.38 -8.22
CA SER A 59 5.73 -3.12 -7.99
C SER A 59 5.60 -4.33 -8.90
N LEU A 60 5.95 -4.17 -10.19
CA LEU A 60 5.99 -5.29 -11.14
C LEU A 60 7.03 -6.34 -10.74
N ALA A 61 8.23 -5.92 -10.32
CA ALA A 61 9.28 -6.84 -9.90
C ALA A 61 8.89 -7.63 -8.64
N VAL A 62 8.29 -6.97 -7.64
CA VAL A 62 7.79 -7.60 -6.42
C VAL A 62 6.65 -8.57 -6.75
N GLY A 63 5.69 -8.14 -7.57
CA GLY A 63 4.53 -8.96 -7.95
C GLY A 63 4.94 -10.23 -8.70
N LEU A 64 5.83 -10.12 -9.68
CA LEU A 64 6.33 -11.28 -10.43
C LEU A 64 7.13 -12.23 -9.53
N ARG A 65 7.97 -11.70 -8.63
CA ARG A 65 8.76 -12.51 -7.70
C ARG A 65 7.89 -13.34 -6.77
N ALA A 66 6.77 -12.78 -6.30
CA ALA A 66 5.83 -13.48 -5.42
C ALA A 66 5.20 -14.73 -6.07
N HIS A 67 5.12 -14.76 -7.40
CA HIS A 67 4.52 -15.86 -8.17
C HIS A 67 5.56 -16.75 -8.86
N LEU A 68 6.86 -16.48 -8.67
CA LEU A 68 7.92 -17.19 -9.36
C LEU A 68 7.99 -18.68 -8.96
N GLY A 69 7.64 -19.00 -7.71
CA GLY A 69 7.60 -20.39 -7.22
C GLY A 69 6.54 -21.27 -7.89
N SER A 70 5.54 -20.68 -8.55
CA SER A 70 4.52 -21.41 -9.33
C SER A 70 4.83 -21.47 -10.83
N ALA A 71 5.99 -20.98 -11.28
CA ALA A 71 6.38 -21.01 -12.69
C ALA A 71 6.93 -22.39 -13.07
N GLU A 72 6.08 -23.26 -13.63
CA GLU A 72 6.46 -24.62 -14.04
C GLU A 72 7.31 -24.67 -15.32
N VAL A 73 7.35 -23.58 -16.09
CA VAL A 73 8.09 -23.48 -17.37
C VAL A 73 9.58 -23.19 -17.16
N LEU A 74 9.95 -22.66 -15.98
CA LEU A 74 11.33 -22.27 -15.68
C LEU A 74 12.08 -23.42 -15.03
N THR A 75 13.31 -23.63 -15.48
CA THR A 75 14.25 -24.52 -14.79
C THR A 75 14.63 -23.93 -13.43
N PRO A 76 15.14 -24.75 -12.48
CA PRO A 76 15.61 -24.25 -11.19
C PRO A 76 16.66 -23.13 -11.32
N GLY A 77 17.56 -23.21 -12.31
CA GLY A 77 18.57 -22.19 -12.55
C GLY A 77 17.99 -20.87 -13.07
N GLU A 78 17.02 -20.93 -13.98
CA GLU A 78 16.32 -19.73 -14.49
C GLU A 78 15.50 -19.06 -13.39
N CYS A 79 14.84 -19.83 -12.53
CA CYS A 79 14.17 -19.30 -11.34
C CYS A 79 15.13 -18.56 -10.39
N LEU A 80 16.32 -19.13 -10.14
CA LEU A 80 17.32 -18.48 -9.29
C LEU A 80 17.81 -17.16 -9.89
N LEU A 81 18.15 -17.16 -11.19
CA LEU A 81 18.58 -15.97 -11.91
C LEU A 81 17.50 -14.88 -11.91
N LEU A 82 16.26 -15.25 -12.25
CA LEU A 82 15.16 -14.30 -12.32
C LEU A 82 14.82 -13.74 -10.93
N ASN A 83 14.87 -14.55 -9.87
CA ASN A 83 14.69 -14.08 -8.49
C ASN A 83 15.75 -13.03 -8.10
N GLU A 84 17.02 -13.23 -8.47
CA GLU A 84 18.09 -12.25 -8.20
C GLU A 84 17.84 -10.92 -8.95
N LEU A 85 17.50 -11.00 -10.23
CA LEU A 85 17.23 -9.82 -11.05
C LEU A 85 16.01 -9.04 -10.52
N LEU A 86 14.94 -9.74 -10.13
CA LEU A 86 13.75 -9.12 -9.55
C LEU A 86 14.03 -8.50 -8.18
N ASP A 87 14.86 -9.12 -7.34
CA ASP A 87 15.29 -8.53 -6.06
C ASP A 87 16.09 -7.24 -6.25
N ARG A 88 16.87 -7.14 -7.34
CA ARG A 88 17.58 -5.91 -7.70
C ARG A 88 16.64 -4.81 -8.19
N LEU A 89 15.66 -5.17 -9.01
CA LEU A 89 14.66 -4.23 -9.55
C LEU A 89 13.65 -3.76 -8.49
N ALA A 90 13.41 -4.56 -7.45
CA ALA A 90 12.54 -4.22 -6.34
C ALA A 90 13.14 -3.21 -5.34
N LYS A 91 14.41 -2.81 -5.53
CA LYS A 91 15.07 -1.81 -4.68
C LYS A 91 14.82 -0.42 -5.29
N PRO A 92 14.33 0.55 -4.49
CA PRO A 92 14.23 1.92 -4.97
C PRO A 92 15.61 2.45 -5.38
N PRO A 93 15.70 3.33 -6.40
CA PRO A 93 16.97 3.94 -6.77
C PRO A 93 17.60 4.61 -5.55
N LYS A 94 18.91 4.41 -5.35
CA LYS A 94 19.66 5.16 -4.35
C LYS A 94 19.80 6.59 -4.86
N ASP A 95 19.33 7.55 -4.05
CA ASP A 95 19.61 8.98 -4.21
C ASP A 95 21.12 9.27 -4.22
#